data_AF-A0A534SKS7-F1
#
_entry.id   AF-A0A534SKS7-F1
#
_cell.length_a   1.000
_cell.length_b   1.000
_cell.length_c   1.000
_cell.angle_alpha   90.00
_cell.angle_beta   90.00
_cell.angle_gamma   90.00
#
_symmetry.space_group_name_H-M   'P 1'
#
loop_
_entity.id
_entity.type
_entity.pdbx_description
1 polymer ?
#
loop_
_entity_poly.entity_id
_entity_poly.type
_entity_poly.pdbx_seq_one_letter_code
_entity_poly.pdbx_strand_id
1 'polypeptide(L)'
;MRILAIDLGERELRVASAVHAFGAVRLGAVERIAFADRAELAAALERLAASRPQAVMTALPAALVTHRILTLPFRSRHRLASTVPFELLGQLPAAPDDPVVAFERLARTESGTVVLAAVARRADVDASLEPL
;
A
#
# COMPACT_ATOMS: atom_id res chain seq x y z
N MET A 1 -6.28 -18.21 4.77
CA MET A 1 -6.14 -17.28 3.63
C MET A 1 -4.68 -17.22 3.22
N ARG A 2 -4.33 -17.60 1.99
CA ARG A 2 -2.96 -17.47 1.45
C ARG A 2 -2.70 -16.05 0.99
N ILE A 3 -1.59 -15.48 1.41
CA ILE A 3 -1.14 -14.12 1.11
C ILE A 3 0.19 -14.21 0.38
N LEU A 4 0.34 -13.43 -0.68
CA LEU A 4 1.61 -13.21 -1.35
C LEU A 4 1.95 -11.71 -1.26
N ALA A 5 3.03 -11.36 -0.58
CA ALA A 5 3.53 -9.99 -0.55
C ALA A 5 4.71 -9.86 -1.52
N ILE A 6 4.67 -8.85 -2.39
CA ILE A 6 5.66 -8.59 -3.44
C ILE A 6 6.14 -7.14 -3.30
N ASP A 7 7.44 -6.98 -3.05
CA ASP A 7 8.14 -5.70 -3.17
C ASP A 7 8.98 -5.74 -4.46
N LEU A 8 8.59 -4.92 -5.44
CA LEU A 8 9.22 -4.83 -6.75
C LEU A 8 10.36 -3.81 -6.69
N GLY A 9 11.60 -4.30 -6.71
CA GLY A 9 12.78 -3.48 -6.94
C GLY A 9 13.10 -3.33 -8.42
N GLU A 10 14.18 -2.61 -8.74
CA GLU A 10 14.58 -2.36 -10.13
C GLU A 10 14.98 -3.63 -10.89
N ARG A 11 15.58 -4.62 -10.20
CA ARG A 11 16.12 -5.85 -10.80
C ARG A 11 15.87 -7.10 -9.95
N GLU A 12 15.00 -6.98 -8.96
CA GLU A 12 14.66 -8.09 -8.07
C GLU A 12 13.23 -7.96 -7.55
N LEU A 13 12.56 -9.10 -7.39
CA LEU A 13 11.37 -9.23 -6.57
C LEU A 13 11.79 -9.70 -5.18
N ARG A 14 11.28 -9.05 -4.14
CA ARG A 14 11.33 -9.57 -2.77
C ARG A 14 9.95 -10.08 -2.43
N VAL A 15 9.86 -11.38 -2.18
CA VAL A 15 8.57 -12.06 -2.06
C VAL A 15 8.45 -12.69 -0.70
N ALA A 16 7.30 -12.53 -0.06
CA ALA A 16 6.94 -13.21 1.17
C ALA A 16 5.61 -13.96 0.98
N SER A 17 5.63 -15.27 1.18
CA SER A 17 4.44 -16.11 1.20
C SER A 17 3.98 -16.33 2.63
N ALA A 18 2.71 -16.06 2.91
CA ALA A 18 2.15 -16.18 4.25
C ALA A 18 0.75 -16.84 4.25
N VAL A 19 0.35 -17.36 5.40
CA VAL A 19 -1.00 -17.85 5.64
C VAL A 19 -1.60 -17.09 6.80
N HIS A 20 -2.73 -16.42 6.57
CA HIS A 20 -3.57 -15.89 7.62
C HIS A 20 -4.58 -16.95 8.05
N ALA A 21 -4.47 -17.40 9.30
CA ALA A 21 -5.34 -18.38 9.93
C ALA A 21 -5.45 -18.10 11.43
N PHE A 22 -6.63 -18.28 12.00
CA PHE A 22 -6.89 -18.08 13.43
C PHE A 22 -6.47 -16.69 13.96
N GLY A 23 -6.69 -15.63 13.17
CA GLY A 23 -6.37 -14.25 13.55
C GLY A 23 -4.88 -13.92 13.57
N ALA A 24 -4.01 -14.82 13.07
CA ALA A 24 -2.58 -14.62 12.99
C ALA A 24 -2.09 -14.78 11.55
N VAL A 25 -1.06 -14.01 11.18
CA VAL A 25 -0.32 -14.19 9.93
C VAL A 25 0.91 -15.03 10.25
N ARG A 26 1.05 -16.17 9.57
CA ARG A 26 2.24 -17.01 9.63
C ARG A 26 3.03 -16.90 8.33
N LEU A 27 4.25 -16.40 8.44
CA LEU A 27 5.19 -16.36 7.33
C LEU A 27 5.65 -17.79 7.01
N GLY A 28 5.53 -18.19 5.74
CA GLY A 28 5.94 -19.49 5.26
C GLY A 28 7.30 -19.46 4.57
N ALA A 29 7.49 -18.53 3.63
CA ALA A 29 8.72 -18.39 2.88
C ALA A 29 9.01 -16.92 2.56
N VAL A 30 10.31 -16.60 2.45
CA VAL A 30 10.80 -15.34 1.91
C VAL A 30 11.86 -15.66 0.87
N GLU A 31 11.75 -15.05 -0.30
CA GLU A 31 12.69 -15.25 -1.40
C GLU A 31 13.01 -13.93 -2.11
N ARG A 32 14.16 -13.91 -2.78
CA ARG A 32 14.57 -12.84 -3.68
C ARG A 32 14.74 -13.44 -5.06
N ILE A 33 14.04 -12.89 -6.04
CA ILE A 33 14.05 -13.38 -7.42
C ILE A 33 14.65 -12.28 -8.28
N ALA A 34 15.88 -12.47 -8.75
CA ALA A 34 16.48 -11.55 -9.71
C ALA A 34 15.79 -11.66 -11.08
N PHE A 35 15.73 -10.56 -11.80
CA PHE A 35 15.31 -10.52 -13.20
C PHE A 35 16.18 -9.52 -13.98
N ALA A 36 16.48 -9.86 -15.23
CA ALA A 36 17.25 -9.01 -16.13
C ALA A 36 16.37 -8.09 -16.98
N ASP A 37 15.17 -8.54 -17.32
CA ASP A 37 14.24 -7.84 -18.21
C ASP A 37 12.77 -8.12 -17.87
N ARG A 38 11.86 -7.55 -18.68
CA ARG A 38 10.41 -7.69 -18.51
C ARG A 38 9.92 -9.12 -18.72
N ALA A 39 10.59 -9.92 -19.55
CA ALA A 39 10.19 -11.31 -19.81
C ALA A 39 10.52 -12.20 -18.61
N GLU A 40 11.70 -12.04 -18.02
CA GLU A 40 12.08 -12.74 -16.78
C GLU A 40 11.20 -12.33 -15.60
N LEU A 41 10.84 -11.04 -15.49
CA LEU A 41 9.89 -10.55 -14.49
C LEU A 41 8.52 -11.20 -14.65
N ALA A 42 7.96 -11.20 -15.88
CA ALA A 42 6.67 -11.83 -16.15
C ALA A 42 6.68 -13.33 -15.81
N ALA A 43 7.71 -14.07 -16.21
CA ALA A 43 7.86 -15.48 -15.90
C ALA A 43 7.96 -15.74 -14.37
N ALA A 44 8.64 -14.85 -13.63
CA ALA A 44 8.69 -14.94 -12.17
C ALA A 44 7.31 -14.74 -11.54
N LEU A 45 6.54 -13.75 -12.00
CA LEU A 45 5.20 -13.47 -11.49
C LEU A 45 4.20 -14.58 -11.85
N GLU A 46 4.26 -15.15 -13.05
CA GLU A 46 3.46 -16.31 -13.43
C GLU A 46 3.73 -17.52 -12.52
N ARG A 47 5.01 -17.77 -12.21
CA ARG A 47 5.40 -18.83 -11.26
C ARG A 47 4.83 -18.56 -9.86
N LEU A 48 4.86 -17.33 -9.40
CA LEU A 48 4.28 -16.95 -8.10
C LEU A 48 2.74 -17.08 -8.11
N ALA A 49 2.09 -16.69 -9.20
CA ALA A 49 0.65 -16.79 -9.39
C ALA A 49 0.14 -18.25 -9.43
N ALA A 50 0.99 -19.21 -9.84
CA ALA A 50 0.66 -20.64 -9.81
C ALA A 50 0.31 -21.15 -8.39
N SER A 51 0.80 -20.48 -7.34
CA SER A 51 0.42 -20.78 -5.94
C SER A 51 -1.04 -20.43 -5.59
N ARG A 52 -1.73 -19.70 -6.49
CA ARG A 52 -3.11 -19.21 -6.34
C ARG A 52 -3.32 -18.52 -4.99
N PRO A 53 -2.62 -17.39 -4.74
CA PRO A 53 -2.81 -16.60 -3.53
C PRO A 53 -4.25 -16.05 -3.50
N GLN A 54 -4.80 -15.89 -2.30
CA GLN A 54 -6.13 -15.30 -2.12
C GLN A 54 -6.06 -13.78 -1.92
N ALA A 55 -4.88 -13.28 -1.55
CA ALA A 55 -4.58 -11.86 -1.47
C ALA A 55 -3.14 -11.62 -1.95
N VAL A 56 -2.96 -10.58 -2.74
CA VAL A 56 -1.65 -10.06 -3.13
C VAL A 56 -1.46 -8.71 -2.46
N MET A 57 -0.30 -8.50 -1.87
CA MET A 57 0.07 -7.24 -1.22
C MET A 57 1.32 -6.70 -1.89
N THR A 58 1.37 -5.40 -2.12
CA THR A 58 2.57 -4.72 -2.62
C THR A 58 2.74 -3.38 -1.95
N ALA A 59 3.83 -2.69 -2.24
CA ALA A 59 4.17 -1.39 -1.69
C ALA A 59 4.38 -0.40 -2.82
N LEU A 60 3.79 0.79 -2.68
CA LEU A 60 4.10 1.93 -3.54
C LEU A 60 5.40 2.59 -3.04
N PRO A 61 6.34 2.96 -3.92
CA PRO A 61 7.53 3.71 -3.53
C PRO A 61 7.17 4.98 -2.77
N ALA A 62 7.79 5.17 -1.60
CA ALA A 62 7.50 6.32 -0.73
C ALA A 62 7.76 7.68 -1.41
N ALA A 63 8.66 7.73 -2.39
CA ALA A 63 8.94 8.92 -3.18
C ALA A 63 7.74 9.40 -4.02
N LEU A 64 6.76 8.53 -4.29
CA LEU A 64 5.52 8.85 -5.03
C LEU A 64 4.37 9.25 -4.11
N VAL A 65 4.61 9.32 -2.79
CA VAL A 65 3.59 9.55 -1.77
C VAL A 65 3.94 10.78 -0.94
N THR A 66 2.96 11.66 -0.75
CA THR A 66 3.05 12.71 0.28
C THR A 66 2.16 12.34 1.46
N HIS A 67 2.65 12.57 2.68
CA HIS A 67 1.88 12.28 3.89
C HIS A 67 1.89 13.43 4.90
N ARG A 68 0.87 13.46 5.76
CA ARG A 68 0.75 14.36 6.91
C ARG A 68 0.17 13.61 8.09
N ILE A 69 0.57 14.02 9.29
CA ILE A 69 -0.09 13.61 10.53
C ILE A 69 -1.11 14.69 10.88
N LEU A 70 -2.38 14.30 10.97
CA LEU A 70 -3.50 15.19 11.23
C LEU A 70 -4.17 14.81 12.55
N THR A 71 -4.57 15.81 13.34
CA THR A 71 -5.46 15.59 14.49
C THR A 71 -6.85 16.07 14.09
N LEU A 72 -7.78 15.13 13.94
CA LEU A 72 -9.16 15.44 13.54
C LEU A 72 -10.12 15.27 14.71
N PRO A 73 -11.10 16.16 14.90
CA PRO A 73 -12.04 16.15 16.04
C PRO A 73 -13.12 15.06 15.92
N PHE A 74 -12.78 13.93 15.30
CA PHE A 74 -13.70 12.85 15.01
C PHE A 74 -13.13 11.51 15.47
N ARG A 75 -14.00 10.69 16.06
CA ARG A 75 -13.69 9.29 16.42
C ARG A 75 -14.27 8.29 15.41
N SER A 76 -15.31 8.70 14.68
CA SER A 76 -15.97 7.87 13.67
C SER A 76 -15.08 7.70 12.46
N ARG A 77 -14.83 6.45 12.04
CA ARG A 77 -14.06 6.13 10.83
C ARG A 77 -14.71 6.74 9.58
N HIS A 78 -16.04 6.76 9.51
CA HIS A 78 -16.77 7.36 8.39
C HIS A 78 -16.48 8.87 8.30
N ARG A 79 -16.54 9.59 9.43
CA ARG A 79 -16.23 11.02 9.45
C ARG A 79 -14.76 11.30 9.12
N LEU A 80 -13.85 10.48 9.63
CA LEU A 80 -12.44 10.57 9.24
C LEU A 80 -12.27 10.36 7.73
N ALA A 81 -12.87 9.32 7.16
CA ALA A 81 -12.78 9.03 5.73
C ALA A 81 -13.33 10.17 4.85
N SER A 82 -14.40 10.84 5.27
CA SER A 82 -14.94 12.00 4.53
C SER A 82 -14.10 13.26 4.69
N THR A 83 -13.37 13.43 5.80
CA THR A 83 -12.66 14.68 6.11
C THR A 83 -11.18 14.65 5.72
N VAL A 84 -10.52 13.50 5.88
CA VAL A 84 -9.07 13.37 5.64
C VAL A 84 -8.65 13.86 4.25
N PRO A 85 -9.35 13.54 3.14
CA PRO A 85 -8.95 14.04 1.83
C PRO A 85 -8.87 15.58 1.77
N PHE A 86 -9.87 16.28 2.30
CA PHE A 86 -9.91 17.75 2.25
C PHE A 86 -8.82 18.38 3.12
N GLU A 87 -8.63 17.88 4.33
CA GLU A 87 -7.60 18.38 5.25
C GLU A 87 -6.19 18.12 4.73
N LEU A 88 -5.95 16.94 4.16
CA LEU A 88 -4.66 16.61 3.57
C LEU A 88 -4.38 17.50 2.35
N LEU A 89 -5.31 17.56 1.38
CA LEU A 89 -5.11 18.30 0.14
C LEU A 89 -4.97 19.81 0.39
N GLY A 90 -5.67 20.37 1.38
CA GLY A 90 -5.54 21.77 1.77
C GLY A 90 -4.17 22.16 2.35
N GLN A 91 -3.36 21.18 2.77
CA GLN A 91 -2.00 21.40 3.30
C GLN A 91 -0.90 21.16 2.26
N LEU A 92 -1.25 20.72 1.05
CA LEU A 92 -0.27 20.47 0.00
C LEU A 92 0.00 21.76 -0.78
N PRO A 93 1.25 22.00 -1.20
CA PRO A 93 1.58 23.12 -2.09
C PRO A 93 0.77 23.09 -3.39
N ALA A 94 0.49 21.89 -3.90
CA ALA A 94 -0.41 21.63 -5.02
C ALA A 94 -1.10 20.28 -4.79
N ALA A 95 -2.41 20.23 -5.04
CA ALA A 95 -3.15 18.98 -5.05
C ALA A 95 -2.81 18.21 -6.34
N PRO A 96 -2.57 16.88 -6.26
CA PRO A 96 -2.40 16.08 -7.45
C PRO A 96 -3.72 15.95 -8.23
N ASP A 97 -3.61 15.87 -9.55
CA ASP A 97 -4.73 15.44 -10.40
C ASP A 97 -5.10 13.98 -10.07
N ASP A 98 -6.41 13.71 -9.96
CA ASP A 98 -6.98 12.41 -9.58
C ASP A 98 -6.27 11.74 -8.37
N PRO A 99 -6.42 12.31 -7.16
CA PRO A 99 -5.69 11.87 -5.98
C PRO A 99 -6.25 10.56 -5.41
N VAL A 100 -5.35 9.64 -5.06
CA VAL A 100 -5.65 8.47 -4.23
C VAL A 100 -5.27 8.81 -2.80
N VAL A 101 -6.28 8.91 -1.92
CA VAL A 101 -6.06 9.22 -0.50
C VAL A 101 -6.34 8.00 0.36
N ALA A 102 -5.43 7.71 1.28
CA ALA A 102 -5.60 6.70 2.31
C ALA A 102 -5.24 7.28 3.68
N PHE A 103 -5.69 6.63 4.74
CA PHE A 103 -5.29 7.00 6.09
C PHE A 103 -5.29 5.83 7.05
N GLU A 104 -4.46 5.94 8.08
CA GLU A 104 -4.47 5.05 9.22
C GLU A 104 -4.57 5.83 10.54
N ARG A 105 -5.26 5.23 11.51
CA ARG A 105 -5.40 5.83 12.84
C ARG A 105 -4.18 5.47 13.68
N LEU A 106 -3.46 6.47 14.16
CA LEU A 106 -2.29 6.29 15.01
C LEU A 106 -2.68 6.26 16.49
N ALA A 107 -3.55 7.19 16.91
CA ALA A 107 -3.93 7.33 18.32
C ALA A 107 -5.32 7.95 18.47
N ARG A 108 -5.94 7.74 19.63
CA ARG A 108 -7.09 8.52 20.10
C ARG A 108 -6.60 9.51 21.15
N THR A 109 -7.14 10.72 21.10
CA THR A 109 -6.86 11.80 22.06
C THR A 109 -8.18 12.29 22.67
N GLU A 110 -8.07 13.15 23.67
CA GLU A 110 -9.23 13.88 24.19
C GLU A 110 -9.90 14.73 23.10
N SER A 111 -9.07 15.38 22.28
CA SER A 111 -9.48 16.26 21.18
C SER A 111 -9.95 15.54 19.92
N GLY A 112 -9.74 14.22 19.78
CA GLY A 112 -10.17 13.48 18.59
C GLY A 112 -9.33 12.25 18.26
N THR A 113 -8.93 12.12 17.00
CA THR A 113 -8.10 11.02 16.49
C THR A 113 -6.91 11.58 15.72
N VAL A 114 -5.72 11.08 16.04
CA VAL A 114 -4.50 11.33 15.27
C VAL A 114 -4.45 10.31 14.13
N VAL A 115 -4.30 10.79 12.90
CA VAL A 115 -4.23 9.95 11.70
C VAL A 115 -2.96 10.23 10.90
N LEU A 116 -2.36 9.18 10.34
CA LEU A 116 -1.42 9.30 9.23
C LEU A 116 -2.25 9.30 7.95
N ALA A 117 -2.29 10.43 7.26
CA ALA A 117 -2.94 10.57 5.98
C ALA A 117 -1.89 10.60 4.87
N ALA A 118 -2.15 9.89 3.77
CA ALA A 118 -1.24 9.78 2.63
C ALA A 118 -2.01 10.00 1.33
N VAL A 119 -1.34 10.63 0.36
CA VAL A 119 -1.85 10.85 -0.99
C VAL A 119 -0.81 10.47 -2.03
N ALA A 120 -1.28 9.87 -3.11
CA ALA A 120 -0.53 9.62 -4.35
C ALA A 120 -1.38 10.02 -5.56
N ARG A 121 -0.77 10.14 -6.74
CA ARG A 121 -1.52 10.26 -8.01
C ARG A 121 -2.05 8.89 -8.42
N ARG A 122 -3.27 8.81 -8.95
CA ARG A 122 -3.83 7.57 -9.50
C ARG A 122 -2.89 6.93 -10.51
N ALA A 123 -2.37 7.72 -11.44
CA ALA A 123 -1.46 7.26 -12.48
C ALA A 123 -0.20 6.57 -11.93
N ASP A 124 0.37 7.05 -10.82
CA ASP A 124 1.55 6.44 -10.19
C ASP A 124 1.21 5.11 -9.52
N VAL A 125 0.03 5.02 -8.90
CA VAL A 125 -0.48 3.77 -8.31
C VAL A 125 -0.68 2.74 -9.42
N ASP A 126 -1.37 3.11 -10.50
CA ASP A 126 -1.68 2.19 -11.60
C ASP A 126 -0.39 1.74 -12.32
N ALA A 127 0.56 2.66 -12.56
CA ALA A 127 1.87 2.32 -13.14
C ALA A 127 2.68 1.36 -12.25
N SER A 128 2.57 1.47 -10.92
CA SER A 128 3.23 0.54 -9.99
C SER A 128 2.62 -0.86 -9.99
N LEU A 129 1.36 -0.98 -10.42
CA LEU A 129 0.63 -2.23 -10.50
C LEU A 129 0.70 -2.88 -11.88
N GLU A 130 0.97 -2.12 -12.95
CA GLU A 130 1.06 -2.64 -14.32
C GLU A 130 1.97 -3.89 -14.46
N PRO A 131 3.10 -4.00 -13.74
CA PRO A 131 3.92 -5.20 -13.83
C PRO A 131 3.36 -6.42 -13.08
N LEU A 132 2.43 -6.26 -12.13
CA LEU A 132 1.97 -7.28 -11.16
C LEU A 132 0.66 -7.96 -11.56
#